data_AF-A0A9E3YWI2-F1
#
_entry.id   AF-A0A9E3YWI2-F1
#
_cell.length_a   1.000
_cell.length_b   1.000
_cell.length_c   1.000
_cell.angle_alpha   90.00
_cell.angle_beta   90.00
_cell.angle_gamma   90.00
#
_symmetry.space_group_name_H-M   'P 1'
#
loop_
_entity.id
_entity.type
_entity.pdbx_description
1 polymer ?
#
loop_
_entity_poly.entity_id
_entity_poly.type
_entity_poly.pdbx_seq_one_letter_code
_entity_poly.pdbx_strand_id
1 'polypeptide(L)'
;MKNLIKIQLVLVLSLCVSAVNAQTLKGSRESIDKQYRTAVSYGFTFVKSASALKSAISANQLIHVTPDRYLELHDVSFPYAVPGTRLFLSRLSSQYYSSCGEKLTVTSLLRPQDRQPANSVAHSVHPTGMAVDLRVPKSRQCRAWLENTLLSLEREKVVDVTRERYPPHYHVAVYAEHYETRVAKLSGESTRSSASTQKASTQTASTQGTSFAGSYQRYVVRKGDTLSEIAKRNGVQVAQLRAVNTLRGNLINVGQKLRIPTGAASSDSPEVVATYTTTHRVNRGDTLWQIANRYGTSVKQLRQVNGSASDVLQVGQVLKISKG
;
A
#
# COMPACT_ATOMS: atom_id res chain seq x y z
N MET A 1 40.72 44.89 49.33
CA MET A 1 39.75 43.80 49.14
C MET A 1 39.46 43.71 47.63
N LYS A 2 39.80 42.59 47.00
CA LYS A 2 39.84 42.41 45.54
C LYS A 2 38.44 42.06 45.02
N ASN A 3 37.91 42.83 44.07
CA ASN A 3 36.63 42.53 43.40
C ASN A 3 36.86 41.48 42.31
N LEU A 4 36.32 40.28 42.51
CA LEU A 4 36.26 39.22 41.49
C LEU A 4 35.13 39.52 40.49
N ILE A 5 35.50 39.71 39.22
CA ILE A 5 34.58 39.69 38.08
C ILE A 5 34.30 38.22 37.74
N LYS A 6 33.06 37.76 37.96
CA LYS A 6 32.60 36.44 37.48
C LYS A 6 32.28 36.54 35.99
N ILE A 7 33.16 35.98 35.16
CA ILE A 7 32.89 35.76 33.73
C ILE A 7 31.99 34.54 33.61
N GLN A 8 30.72 34.74 33.27
CA GLN A 8 29.83 33.65 32.87
C GLN A 8 30.18 33.22 31.44
N LEU A 9 30.74 32.02 31.32
CA LEU A 9 30.96 31.31 30.07
C LEU A 9 29.59 30.91 29.49
N VAL A 10 29.11 31.64 28.49
CA VAL A 10 27.93 31.25 27.71
C VAL A 10 28.34 30.11 26.79
N LEU A 11 27.98 28.88 27.19
CA LEU A 11 28.11 27.68 26.37
C LEU A 11 27.09 27.75 25.24
N VAL A 12 27.50 28.20 24.05
CA VAL A 12 26.69 28.13 22.83
C VAL A 12 26.57 26.66 22.44
N LEU A 13 25.47 26.03 22.87
CA LEU A 13 25.11 24.67 22.46
C LEU A 13 24.73 24.72 20.97
N SER A 14 25.71 24.44 20.10
CA SER A 14 25.49 24.25 18.68
C SER A 14 24.57 23.06 18.48
N LEU A 15 23.27 23.33 18.33
CA LEU A 15 22.30 22.36 17.86
C LEU A 15 22.72 21.95 16.44
N CYS A 16 23.39 20.81 16.33
CA CYS A 16 23.48 20.08 15.07
C CYS A 16 22.06 19.77 14.60
N VAL A 17 21.49 20.66 13.80
CA VAL A 17 20.36 20.36 12.94
C VAL A 17 20.86 19.23 12.05
N SER A 18 20.47 18.00 12.39
CA SER A 18 20.74 16.85 11.52
C SER A 18 20.19 17.22 10.16
N ALA A 19 21.06 17.28 9.15
CA ALA A 19 20.66 17.54 7.79
C ALA A 19 19.53 16.57 7.47
N VAL A 20 18.32 17.11 7.29
CA VAL A 20 17.21 16.38 6.69
C VAL A 20 17.80 15.88 5.38
N ASN A 21 18.01 14.57 5.26
CA ASN A 21 18.54 13.95 4.05
C ASN A 21 17.76 14.57 2.88
N ALA A 22 18.44 15.43 2.11
CA ALA A 22 17.80 16.12 1.02
C ALA A 22 17.24 15.03 0.12
N GLN A 23 15.92 14.97 -0.02
CA GLN A 23 15.27 14.08 -0.96
C GLN A 23 15.61 14.60 -2.34
N THR A 24 16.68 14.02 -2.87
CA THR A 24 17.10 14.23 -4.22
C THR A 24 16.28 13.30 -5.07
N LEU A 25 15.78 13.74 -6.23
CA LEU A 25 15.19 12.88 -7.27
C LEU A 25 16.21 11.88 -7.87
N LYS A 26 17.23 11.50 -7.10
CA LYS A 26 18.27 10.54 -7.43
C LYS A 26 17.84 9.22 -6.81
N GLY A 27 17.70 8.21 -7.65
CA GLY A 27 17.49 6.85 -7.19
C GLY A 27 18.74 6.29 -6.51
N SER A 28 18.53 5.24 -5.73
CA SER A 28 19.61 4.44 -5.15
C SER A 28 19.21 2.97 -5.18
N ARG A 29 20.19 2.08 -5.03
CA ARG A 29 19.91 0.64 -4.95
C ARG A 29 19.04 0.31 -3.74
N GLU A 30 19.25 1.00 -2.62
CA GLU A 30 18.46 0.87 -1.39
C GLU A 30 17.01 1.30 -1.59
N SER A 31 16.76 2.35 -2.40
CA SER A 31 15.42 2.78 -2.79
C SER A 31 14.71 1.66 -3.59
N ILE A 32 15.34 1.11 -4.63
CA ILE A 32 14.77 0.00 -5.40
C ILE A 32 14.50 -1.23 -4.52
N ASP A 33 15.43 -1.61 -3.66
CA ASP A 33 15.28 -2.74 -2.74
C ASP A 33 14.16 -2.50 -1.72
N LYS A 34 13.95 -1.26 -1.28
CA LYS A 34 12.82 -0.87 -0.41
C LYS A 34 11.50 -0.98 -1.15
N GLN A 35 11.41 -0.51 -2.39
CA GLN A 35 10.21 -0.63 -3.21
C GLN A 35 9.82 -2.10 -3.40
N TYR A 36 10.79 -2.95 -3.79
CA TYR A 36 10.57 -4.38 -3.97
C TYR A 36 10.08 -5.05 -2.67
N ARG A 37 10.76 -4.82 -1.54
CA ARG A 37 10.34 -5.36 -0.24
C ARG A 37 8.95 -4.89 0.17
N THR A 38 8.59 -3.64 -0.16
CA THR A 38 7.27 -3.10 0.14
C THR A 38 6.19 -3.78 -0.70
N ALA A 39 6.43 -3.95 -2.00
CA ALA A 39 5.51 -4.68 -2.88
C ALA A 39 5.30 -6.13 -2.42
N VAL A 40 6.39 -6.80 -2.00
CA VAL A 40 6.32 -8.14 -1.39
C VAL A 40 5.53 -8.11 -0.07
N SER A 41 5.77 -7.13 0.80
CA SER A 41 5.05 -6.98 2.08
C SER A 41 3.54 -6.77 1.89
N TYR A 42 3.15 -6.02 0.87
CA TYR A 42 1.74 -5.83 0.47
C TYR A 42 1.14 -7.04 -0.24
N GLY A 43 1.93 -8.09 -0.50
CA GLY A 43 1.47 -9.30 -1.17
C GLY A 43 1.12 -9.07 -2.63
N PHE A 44 1.72 -8.07 -3.29
CA PHE A 44 1.48 -7.84 -4.70
C PHE A 44 2.04 -8.97 -5.56
N THR A 45 1.30 -9.31 -6.61
CA THR A 45 1.70 -10.33 -7.56
C THR A 45 2.64 -9.72 -8.58
N PHE A 46 3.85 -10.26 -8.72
CA PHE A 46 4.75 -9.92 -9.82
C PHE A 46 4.31 -10.68 -11.07
N VAL A 47 3.57 -9.98 -11.94
CA VAL A 47 3.01 -10.56 -13.16
C VAL A 47 4.11 -11.02 -14.08
N LYS A 48 4.15 -12.33 -14.33
CA LYS A 48 5.22 -12.96 -15.12
C LYS A 48 5.07 -12.70 -16.62
N SER A 49 3.83 -12.70 -17.12
CA SER A 49 3.50 -12.69 -18.54
C SER A 49 2.15 -12.05 -18.84
N ALA A 50 1.86 -11.84 -20.12
CA ALA A 50 0.55 -11.40 -20.59
C ALA A 50 -0.58 -12.40 -20.26
N SER A 51 -0.29 -13.70 -20.14
CA SER A 51 -1.28 -14.69 -19.69
C SER A 51 -1.55 -14.57 -18.18
N ALA A 52 -0.50 -14.39 -17.37
CA ALA A 52 -0.62 -14.17 -15.93
C ALA A 52 -1.35 -12.85 -15.60
N LEU A 53 -1.25 -11.84 -16.48
CA LEU A 53 -1.99 -10.58 -16.35
C LEU A 53 -3.50 -10.82 -16.33
N LYS A 54 -4.03 -11.69 -17.20
CA LYS A 54 -5.47 -12.01 -17.22
C LYS A 54 -5.92 -12.57 -15.87
N SER A 55 -5.12 -13.44 -15.26
CA SER A 55 -5.39 -13.97 -13.93
C SER A 55 -5.38 -12.88 -12.86
N ALA A 56 -4.40 -11.98 -12.88
CA ALA A 56 -4.33 -10.85 -11.94
C ALA A 56 -5.52 -9.86 -12.09
N ILE A 57 -5.98 -9.61 -13.32
CA ILE A 57 -7.19 -8.82 -13.59
C ILE A 57 -8.43 -9.56 -13.07
N SER A 58 -8.56 -10.86 -13.36
CA SER A 58 -9.70 -11.66 -12.88
C SER A 58 -9.75 -11.77 -11.35
N ALA A 59 -8.58 -11.74 -10.71
CA ALA A 59 -8.43 -11.70 -9.25
C ALA A 59 -8.59 -10.28 -8.67
N ASN A 60 -8.88 -9.28 -9.51
CA ASN A 60 -9.03 -7.86 -9.17
C ASN A 60 -7.81 -7.25 -8.45
N GLN A 61 -6.63 -7.80 -8.71
CA GLN A 61 -5.36 -7.27 -8.19
C GLN A 61 -4.85 -6.11 -9.04
N LEU A 62 -5.23 -6.08 -10.31
CA LEU A 62 -4.87 -5.06 -11.28
C LEU A 62 -6.12 -4.53 -11.97
N ILE A 63 -6.17 -3.22 -12.13
CA ILE A 63 -7.28 -2.52 -12.78
C ILE A 63 -6.76 -1.68 -13.94
N HIS A 64 -7.59 -1.53 -14.96
CA HIS A 64 -7.26 -0.74 -16.13
C HIS A 64 -7.17 0.76 -15.77
N VAL A 65 -6.11 1.41 -16.25
CA VAL A 65 -5.92 2.86 -16.20
C VAL A 65 -6.39 3.43 -17.52
N THR A 66 -7.50 4.15 -17.50
CA THR A 66 -8.10 4.73 -18.71
C THR A 66 -7.64 6.19 -18.86
N PRO A 67 -7.14 6.62 -20.02
CA PRO A 67 -6.93 8.04 -20.31
C PRO A 67 -8.22 8.84 -20.14
N ASP A 68 -8.09 10.11 -19.77
CA ASP A 68 -9.24 11.01 -19.62
C ASP A 68 -8.87 12.45 -20.02
N ARG A 69 -9.66 13.42 -19.56
CA ARG A 69 -9.41 14.85 -19.83
C ARG A 69 -8.15 15.40 -19.13
N TYR A 70 -7.61 14.70 -18.13
CA TYR A 70 -6.48 15.12 -17.30
C TYR A 70 -5.25 14.22 -17.46
N LEU A 71 -5.44 12.96 -17.83
CA LEU A 71 -4.41 11.93 -17.96
C LEU A 71 -4.31 11.44 -19.41
N GLU A 72 -3.09 11.32 -19.93
CA GLU A 72 -2.81 10.62 -21.18
C GLU A 72 -1.81 9.48 -20.98
N LEU A 73 -1.91 8.45 -21.82
CA LEU A 73 -0.98 7.33 -21.87
C LEU A 73 -0.21 7.40 -23.20
N HIS A 74 1.11 7.46 -23.13
CA HIS A 74 1.99 7.50 -24.30
C HIS A 74 2.77 6.20 -24.40
N ASP A 75 2.46 5.38 -25.41
CA ASP A 75 3.08 4.07 -25.69
C ASP A 75 3.01 3.04 -24.53
N VAL A 76 1.96 3.11 -23.71
CA VAL A 76 1.78 2.19 -22.58
C VAL A 76 1.10 0.90 -23.05
N SER A 77 1.89 -0.16 -23.26
CA SER A 77 1.38 -1.45 -23.75
C SER A 77 0.51 -2.22 -22.74
N PHE A 78 0.73 -2.01 -21.44
CA PHE A 78 -0.03 -2.66 -20.37
C PHE A 78 -0.58 -1.59 -19.41
N PRO A 79 -1.72 -0.97 -19.76
CA PRO A 79 -2.31 0.13 -19.01
C PRO A 79 -3.02 -0.36 -17.75
N TYR A 80 -2.32 -1.09 -16.88
CA TYR A 80 -2.85 -1.67 -15.67
C TYR A 80 -2.03 -1.25 -14.47
N ALA A 81 -2.70 -1.06 -13.34
CA ALA A 81 -2.07 -0.70 -12.08
C ALA A 81 -2.82 -1.34 -10.92
N VAL A 82 -2.18 -1.41 -9.75
CA VAL A 82 -2.92 -1.72 -8.51
C VAL A 82 -3.89 -0.57 -8.19
N PRO A 83 -5.01 -0.82 -7.49
CA PRO A 83 -6.03 0.20 -7.23
C PRO A 83 -5.49 1.50 -6.62
N GLY A 84 -4.59 1.41 -5.64
CA GLY A 84 -3.98 2.59 -5.00
C GLY A 84 -3.16 3.45 -5.98
N THR A 85 -2.45 2.84 -6.92
CA THR A 85 -1.71 3.56 -7.96
C THR A 85 -2.65 4.25 -8.95
N ARG A 86 -3.79 3.62 -9.31
CA ARG A 86 -4.81 4.30 -10.14
C ARG A 86 -5.42 5.51 -9.43
N LEU A 87 -5.73 5.38 -8.14
CA LEU A 87 -6.23 6.48 -7.32
C LEU A 87 -5.22 7.63 -7.26
N PHE A 88 -3.94 7.32 -7.06
CA PHE A 88 -2.85 8.29 -7.13
C PHE A 88 -2.83 9.04 -8.47
N LEU A 89 -2.88 8.31 -9.59
CA LEU A 89 -2.86 8.92 -10.92
C LEU A 89 -4.06 9.83 -11.19
N SER A 90 -5.27 9.41 -10.82
CA SER A 90 -6.48 10.21 -11.00
C SER A 90 -6.42 11.53 -10.23
N ARG A 91 -5.90 11.51 -8.99
CA ARG A 91 -5.77 12.72 -8.17
C ARG A 91 -4.61 13.60 -8.63
N LEU A 92 -3.46 13.01 -8.96
CA LEU A 92 -2.29 13.76 -9.42
C LEU A 92 -2.56 14.43 -10.77
N SER A 93 -3.15 13.73 -11.73
CA SER A 93 -3.44 14.28 -13.06
C SER A 93 -4.42 15.44 -13.00
N SER A 94 -5.46 15.35 -12.17
CA SER A 94 -6.43 16.44 -11.97
C SER A 94 -5.79 17.69 -11.36
N GLN A 95 -4.94 17.52 -10.33
CA GLN A 95 -4.21 18.63 -9.71
C GLN A 95 -3.17 19.25 -10.66
N TYR A 96 -2.46 18.40 -11.40
CA TYR A 96 -1.49 18.82 -12.42
C TYR A 96 -2.19 19.65 -13.49
N TYR A 97 -3.27 19.14 -14.09
CA TYR A 97 -4.03 19.84 -15.12
C TYR A 97 -4.57 21.19 -14.61
N SER A 98 -5.09 21.24 -13.37
CA SER A 98 -5.58 22.48 -12.77
C SER A 98 -4.47 23.53 -12.58
N SER A 99 -3.23 23.09 -12.37
CA SER A 99 -2.07 23.97 -12.12
C SER A 99 -1.34 24.34 -13.41
N CYS A 100 -1.42 23.50 -14.43
CA CYS A 100 -0.57 23.56 -15.62
C CYS A 100 -1.32 23.75 -16.95
N GLY A 101 -2.62 23.46 -16.99
CA GLY A 101 -3.41 23.49 -18.21
C GLY A 101 -3.08 22.39 -19.23
N GLU A 102 -2.17 21.47 -18.92
CA GLU A 102 -1.79 20.34 -19.78
C GLU A 102 -2.03 18.99 -19.09
N LYS A 103 -2.20 17.92 -19.88
CA LYS A 103 -2.43 16.58 -19.36
C LYS A 103 -1.16 16.01 -18.71
N LEU A 104 -1.34 15.22 -17.66
CA LEU A 104 -0.26 14.42 -17.12
C LEU A 104 -0.01 13.21 -18.05
N THR A 105 1.21 13.09 -18.57
CA THR A 105 1.59 11.98 -19.45
C THR A 105 2.23 10.83 -18.68
N VAL A 106 1.61 9.66 -18.72
CA VAL A 106 2.21 8.41 -18.26
C VAL A 106 2.86 7.69 -19.43
N THR A 107 4.13 7.30 -19.26
CA THR A 107 4.94 6.62 -20.28
C THR A 107 5.14 5.13 -20.00
N SER A 108 4.81 4.65 -18.79
CA SER A 108 4.83 3.23 -18.43
C SER A 108 3.98 2.95 -17.19
N LEU A 109 3.34 1.78 -17.13
CA LEU A 109 2.60 1.27 -15.98
C LEU A 109 3.07 -0.15 -15.64
N LEU A 110 2.16 -1.13 -15.57
CA LEU A 110 2.53 -2.53 -15.48
C LEU A 110 3.50 -2.87 -16.61
N ARG A 111 4.53 -3.66 -16.28
CA ARG A 111 5.36 -4.32 -17.29
C ARG A 111 5.61 -5.75 -16.81
N PRO A 112 5.02 -6.77 -17.45
CA PRO A 112 5.27 -8.16 -17.07
C PRO A 112 6.75 -8.51 -17.09
N GLN A 113 7.17 -9.50 -16.30
CA GLN A 113 8.59 -9.90 -16.19
C GLN A 113 9.17 -10.32 -17.55
N ASP A 114 8.42 -11.05 -18.36
CA ASP A 114 8.82 -11.48 -19.72
C ASP A 114 8.84 -10.34 -20.77
N ARG A 115 8.38 -9.14 -20.40
CA ARG A 115 8.40 -7.92 -21.24
C ARG A 115 9.28 -6.82 -20.65
N GLN A 116 10.11 -7.13 -19.65
CA GLN A 116 11.07 -6.16 -19.14
C GLN A 116 12.16 -5.87 -20.18
N PRO A 117 12.64 -4.62 -20.29
CA PRO A 117 13.76 -4.31 -21.17
C PRO A 117 15.04 -4.99 -20.67
N ALA A 118 15.99 -5.21 -21.57
CA ALA A 118 17.24 -5.92 -21.26
C ALA A 118 18.07 -5.27 -20.14
N ASN A 119 17.92 -3.95 -19.93
CA ASN A 119 18.57 -3.18 -18.87
C ASN A 119 17.73 -3.08 -17.58
N SER A 120 16.68 -3.88 -17.44
CA SER A 120 15.88 -3.90 -16.21
C SER A 120 16.65 -4.49 -15.03
N VAL A 121 16.36 -3.98 -13.84
CA VAL A 121 16.88 -4.53 -12.58
C VAL A 121 15.95 -5.64 -12.08
N ALA A 122 16.53 -6.69 -11.48
CA ALA A 122 15.78 -7.84 -10.96
C ALA A 122 14.69 -7.45 -9.95
N HIS A 123 14.90 -6.35 -9.21
CA HIS A 123 14.00 -5.84 -8.17
C HIS A 123 13.00 -4.78 -8.69
N SER A 124 12.78 -4.70 -10.02
CA SER A 124 11.76 -3.83 -10.60
C SER A 124 10.37 -4.15 -10.03
N VAL A 125 9.62 -3.11 -9.64
CA VAL A 125 8.25 -3.23 -9.16
C VAL A 125 7.20 -2.98 -10.24
N HIS A 126 7.58 -2.64 -11.48
CA HIS A 126 6.63 -2.55 -12.59
C HIS A 126 5.77 -3.81 -12.80
N PRO A 127 6.28 -5.05 -12.63
CA PRO A 127 5.45 -6.25 -12.76
C PRO A 127 4.30 -6.34 -11.76
N THR A 128 4.30 -5.51 -10.71
CA THR A 128 3.26 -5.50 -9.68
C THR A 128 2.12 -4.53 -9.98
N GLY A 129 2.33 -3.56 -10.87
CA GLY A 129 1.39 -2.45 -11.11
C GLY A 129 1.45 -1.35 -10.05
N MET A 130 2.39 -1.43 -9.09
CA MET A 130 2.61 -0.41 -8.06
C MET A 130 3.36 0.82 -8.59
N ALA A 131 4.19 0.65 -9.62
CA ALA A 131 5.02 1.70 -10.20
C ALA A 131 4.40 2.32 -11.46
N VAL A 132 4.74 3.60 -11.68
CA VAL A 132 4.38 4.37 -12.87
C VAL A 132 5.56 5.23 -13.30
N ASP A 133 5.75 5.34 -14.62
CA ASP A 133 6.71 6.29 -15.20
C ASP A 133 5.97 7.50 -15.76
N LEU A 134 6.37 8.70 -15.34
CA LEU A 134 5.78 9.97 -15.77
C LEU A 134 6.76 10.72 -16.68
N ARG A 135 6.24 11.31 -17.75
CA ARG A 135 7.05 12.17 -18.63
C ARG A 135 7.55 13.39 -17.86
N VAL A 136 8.80 13.80 -18.12
CA VAL A 136 9.30 15.10 -17.63
C VAL A 136 8.62 16.23 -18.40
N PRO A 137 7.89 17.16 -17.75
CA PRO A 137 7.25 18.27 -18.44
C PRO A 137 8.26 19.16 -19.16
N LYS A 138 7.90 19.66 -20.35
CA LYS A 138 8.73 20.61 -21.11
C LYS A 138 8.70 22.00 -20.46
N SER A 139 7.53 22.43 -19.98
CA SER A 139 7.37 23.68 -19.23
C SER A 139 8.15 23.62 -17.92
N ARG A 140 9.00 24.64 -17.66
CA ARG A 140 9.78 24.74 -16.42
C ARG A 140 8.87 24.87 -15.19
N GLN A 141 7.79 25.65 -15.30
CA GLN A 141 6.82 25.85 -14.22
C GLN A 141 6.13 24.52 -13.86
N CYS A 142 5.69 23.77 -14.87
CA CYS A 142 5.00 22.50 -14.64
C CYS A 142 5.92 21.40 -14.16
N ARG A 143 7.16 21.38 -14.65
CA ARG A 143 8.20 20.51 -14.10
C ARG A 143 8.44 20.81 -12.62
N ALA A 144 8.61 22.08 -12.26
CA ALA A 144 8.81 22.47 -10.87
C ALA A 144 7.60 22.10 -10.00
N TRP A 145 6.37 22.32 -10.49
CA TRP A 145 5.16 21.90 -9.78
C TRP A 145 5.13 20.39 -9.53
N LEU A 146 5.42 19.59 -10.56
CA LEU A 146 5.39 18.13 -10.47
C LEU A 146 6.50 17.62 -9.53
N GLU A 147 7.73 18.11 -9.68
CA GLU A 147 8.86 17.75 -8.83
C GLU A 147 8.58 18.13 -7.36
N ASN A 148 8.08 19.34 -7.09
CA ASN A 148 7.74 19.77 -5.72
C ASN A 148 6.63 18.90 -5.10
N THR A 149 5.61 18.56 -5.89
CA THR A 149 4.51 17.70 -5.45
C THR A 149 5.01 16.30 -5.13
N LEU A 150 5.77 15.69 -6.03
CA LEU A 150 6.34 14.35 -5.87
C LEU A 150 7.29 14.29 -4.66
N LEU A 151 8.18 15.27 -4.50
CA LEU A 151 9.06 15.37 -3.34
C LEU A 151 8.29 15.57 -2.03
N SER A 152 7.18 16.31 -2.04
CA SER A 152 6.31 16.42 -0.86
C SER A 152 5.69 15.08 -0.47
N LEU A 153 5.23 14.32 -1.45
CA LEU A 153 4.66 12.99 -1.23
C LEU A 153 5.75 11.99 -0.77
N GLU A 154 6.98 12.13 -1.25
CA GLU A 154 8.11 11.33 -0.79
C GLU A 154 8.53 11.65 0.65
N ARG A 155 8.52 12.92 1.08
CA ARG A 155 8.68 13.32 2.51
C ARG A 155 7.70 12.61 3.42
N GLU A 156 6.48 12.45 2.95
CA GLU A 156 5.42 11.78 3.68
C GLU A 156 5.45 10.25 3.55
N LYS A 157 6.44 9.70 2.84
CA LYS A 157 6.64 8.26 2.62
C LYS A 157 5.44 7.60 1.94
N VAL A 158 4.69 8.34 1.12
CA VAL A 158 3.56 7.79 0.34
C VAL A 158 3.98 7.38 -1.07
N VAL A 159 5.13 7.87 -1.54
CA VAL A 159 5.78 7.46 -2.79
C VAL A 159 7.30 7.35 -2.59
N ASP A 160 7.96 6.72 -3.54
CA ASP A 160 9.41 6.74 -3.77
C ASP A 160 9.64 7.24 -5.20
N VAL A 161 10.49 8.25 -5.40
CA VAL A 161 10.57 8.96 -6.68
C VAL A 161 12.01 9.07 -7.16
N THR A 162 12.25 8.63 -8.39
CA THR A 162 13.54 8.76 -9.07
C THR A 162 13.36 9.44 -10.41
N ARG A 163 14.20 10.43 -10.72
CA ARG A 163 14.30 11.00 -12.07
C ARG A 163 15.36 10.27 -12.85
N GLU A 164 14.91 9.47 -13.80
CA GLU A 164 15.77 8.77 -14.75
C GLU A 164 16.26 9.72 -15.85
N ARG A 165 17.47 9.46 -16.36
CA ARG A 165 18.11 10.33 -17.35
C ARG A 165 17.89 9.91 -18.79
N TYR A 166 17.80 8.61 -19.07
CA TYR A 166 17.80 8.09 -20.44
C TYR A 166 16.84 6.89 -20.60
N PRO A 167 15.65 7.09 -21.23
CA PRO A 167 15.06 8.39 -21.56
C PRO A 167 14.66 9.18 -20.29
N PRO A 168 14.54 10.52 -20.33
CA PRO A 168 14.13 11.29 -19.17
C PRO A 168 12.69 11.03 -18.74
N HIS A 169 12.49 10.50 -17.54
CA HIS A 169 11.17 10.29 -16.92
C HIS A 169 11.30 10.28 -15.39
N TYR A 170 10.17 10.40 -14.69
CA TYR A 170 10.09 10.12 -13.26
C TYR A 170 9.57 8.71 -13.06
N HIS A 171 10.38 7.84 -12.48
CA HIS A 171 9.92 6.58 -11.92
C HIS A 171 9.30 6.83 -10.55
N VAL A 172 8.04 6.45 -10.36
CA VAL A 172 7.29 6.66 -9.11
C VAL A 172 6.73 5.33 -8.64
N ALA A 173 7.21 4.87 -7.47
CA ALA A 173 6.63 3.73 -6.77
C ALA A 173 5.62 4.20 -5.73
N VAL A 174 4.35 3.82 -5.88
CA VAL A 174 3.27 4.30 -5.00
C VAL A 174 3.05 3.35 -3.82
N TYR A 175 3.25 3.83 -2.60
CA TYR A 175 2.94 3.07 -1.39
C TYR A 175 1.44 3.21 -1.08
N ALA A 176 0.63 2.41 -1.77
CA ALA A 176 -0.83 2.51 -1.83
C ALA A 176 -1.50 2.73 -0.46
N GLU A 177 -1.19 1.89 0.55
CA GLU A 177 -1.78 2.00 1.88
C GLU A 177 -1.49 3.36 2.55
N HIS A 178 -0.27 3.87 2.37
CA HIS A 178 0.13 5.17 2.92
C HIS A 178 -0.54 6.33 2.17
N TYR A 179 -0.63 6.23 0.85
CA TYR A 179 -1.27 7.24 0.01
C TYR A 179 -2.77 7.37 0.31
N GLU A 180 -3.46 6.23 0.45
CA GLU A 180 -4.88 6.19 0.81
C GLU A 180 -5.12 6.78 2.20
N THR A 181 -4.28 6.43 3.18
CA THR A 181 -4.33 7.02 4.53
C THR A 181 -4.18 8.53 4.49
N ARG A 182 -3.29 9.05 3.62
CA ARG A 182 -3.15 10.50 3.41
C ARG A 182 -4.41 11.12 2.83
N VAL A 183 -5.00 10.51 1.80
CA VAL A 183 -6.23 11.01 1.17
C VAL A 183 -7.37 11.07 2.18
N ALA A 184 -7.55 10.04 3.00
CA ALA A 184 -8.60 9.99 4.04
C ALA A 184 -8.41 11.06 5.12
N LYS A 185 -7.16 11.39 5.48
CA LYS A 185 -6.86 12.50 6.40
C LYS A 185 -7.23 13.85 5.80
N LEU A 186 -6.94 14.06 4.52
CA LEU A 186 -7.23 15.31 3.81
C LEU A 186 -8.72 15.51 3.50
N SER A 187 -9.50 14.44 3.34
CA SER A 187 -10.95 14.51 3.12
C SER A 187 -11.76 14.79 4.40
N GLY A 188 -11.11 14.87 5.57
CA GLY A 188 -11.78 15.08 6.85
C GLY A 188 -12.56 13.85 7.35
N GLU A 189 -12.33 12.68 6.77
CA GLU A 189 -13.00 11.43 7.16
C GLU A 189 -12.48 10.85 8.48
N SER A 190 -11.35 11.35 9.01
CA SER A 190 -10.84 10.97 10.34
C SER A 190 -11.31 11.83 11.52
N THR A 191 -12.19 12.82 11.33
CA THR A 191 -12.61 13.72 12.44
C THR A 191 -14.13 13.77 12.69
N ARG A 192 -14.94 12.92 12.06
CA ARG A 192 -16.42 12.89 12.31
C ARG A 192 -16.92 11.75 13.20
N SER A 193 -16.05 10.96 13.79
CA SER A 193 -16.44 9.91 14.75
C SER A 193 -15.71 10.05 16.08
N SER A 194 -15.79 11.22 16.72
CA SER A 194 -15.46 11.42 18.14
C SER A 194 -15.90 12.83 18.60
N ALA A 195 -17.20 13.08 18.69
CA ALA A 195 -17.73 14.24 19.42
C ALA A 195 -19.21 14.05 19.79
N SER A 196 -19.49 13.19 20.77
CA SER A 196 -20.58 13.41 21.74
C SER A 196 -20.32 12.58 23.01
N THR A 197 -19.58 13.16 23.94
CA THR A 197 -19.52 12.79 25.37
C THR A 197 -20.82 13.32 26.02
N GLN A 198 -21.51 12.75 27.02
CA GLN A 198 -21.23 11.97 28.24
C GLN A 198 -22.53 11.19 28.60
N LYS A 199 -22.60 10.17 29.49
CA LYS A 199 -22.04 10.09 30.85
C LYS A 199 -22.19 8.67 31.46
N ALA A 200 -21.12 8.22 32.12
CA ALA A 200 -20.98 7.30 33.26
C ALA A 200 -21.60 5.88 33.25
N SER A 201 -20.74 4.85 33.34
CA SER A 201 -20.36 4.25 34.64
C SER A 201 -19.17 3.30 34.52
N THR A 202 -18.31 3.35 35.53
CA THR A 202 -17.07 2.62 35.81
C THR A 202 -17.19 1.09 35.75
N GLN A 203 -16.24 0.41 35.13
CA GLN A 203 -15.55 -0.76 35.72
C GLN A 203 -14.32 -1.23 34.91
N THR A 204 -13.16 -1.06 35.56
CA THR A 204 -12.01 -1.95 35.68
C THR A 204 -11.51 -2.75 34.47
N ALA A 205 -10.26 -2.43 34.09
CA ALA A 205 -9.42 -3.21 33.21
C ALA A 205 -9.14 -4.62 33.77
N SER A 206 -9.28 -5.64 32.92
CA SER A 206 -8.57 -6.91 33.06
C SER A 206 -8.06 -7.35 31.70
N THR A 207 -6.75 -7.24 31.53
CA THR A 207 -5.98 -7.81 30.43
C THR A 207 -6.02 -9.33 30.54
N GLN A 208 -6.70 -10.02 29.63
CA GLN A 208 -6.50 -11.45 29.40
C GLN A 208 -6.16 -11.70 27.94
N GLY A 209 -4.92 -12.12 27.72
CA GLY A 209 -4.45 -12.62 26.43
C GLY A 209 -5.14 -13.93 26.11
N THR A 210 -5.78 -14.00 24.96
CA THR A 210 -6.32 -15.23 24.41
C THR A 210 -5.16 -16.10 23.91
N SER A 211 -4.74 -17.07 24.72
CA SER A 211 -3.88 -18.17 24.29
C SER A 211 -4.70 -19.13 23.41
N PHE A 212 -4.27 -19.32 22.17
CA PHE A 212 -4.85 -20.31 21.27
C PHE A 212 -4.41 -21.70 21.75
N ALA A 213 -5.32 -22.46 22.36
CA ALA A 213 -5.10 -23.83 22.86
C ALA A 213 -5.24 -24.89 21.74
N GLY A 214 -4.56 -24.68 20.61
CA GLY A 214 -4.51 -25.65 19.50
C GLY A 214 -3.13 -26.30 19.36
N SER A 215 -3.08 -27.55 18.90
CA SER A 215 -1.83 -28.19 18.49
C SER A 215 -1.15 -27.38 17.38
N TYR A 216 0.19 -27.35 17.39
CA TYR A 216 0.96 -26.62 16.39
C TYR A 216 2.23 -27.40 16.01
N GLN A 217 2.59 -27.35 14.73
CA GLN A 217 3.88 -27.77 14.22
C GLN A 217 4.85 -26.59 14.22
N ARG A 218 6.12 -26.83 14.56
CA ARG A 218 7.17 -25.81 14.47
C ARG A 218 7.75 -25.79 13.06
N TYR A 219 7.84 -24.60 12.47
CA TYR A 219 8.46 -24.36 11.16
C TYR A 219 9.60 -23.35 11.31
N VAL A 220 10.78 -23.63 10.75
CA VAL A 220 11.90 -22.68 10.71
C VAL A 220 11.91 -22.01 9.34
N VAL A 221 11.74 -20.69 9.33
CA VAL A 221 11.70 -19.88 8.10
C VAL A 221 13.01 -20.02 7.33
N ARG A 222 12.93 -20.41 6.06
CA ARG A 222 14.07 -20.59 5.16
C ARG A 222 14.25 -19.37 4.27
N LYS A 223 15.44 -19.25 3.66
CA LYS A 223 15.72 -18.20 2.68
C LYS A 223 14.70 -18.28 1.54
N GLY A 224 13.98 -17.18 1.31
CA GLY A 224 12.95 -17.08 0.26
C GLY A 224 11.54 -17.45 0.70
N ASP A 225 11.32 -17.87 1.95
CA ASP A 225 9.96 -18.11 2.45
C ASP A 225 9.21 -16.80 2.70
N THR A 226 7.91 -16.84 2.41
CA THR A 226 6.96 -15.79 2.79
C THR A 226 5.87 -16.36 3.70
N LEU A 227 5.27 -15.50 4.53
CA LEU A 227 4.23 -15.93 5.47
C LEU A 227 3.00 -16.50 4.74
N SER A 228 2.68 -15.96 3.56
CA SER A 228 1.61 -16.43 2.69
C SER A 228 1.88 -17.80 2.07
N GLU A 229 3.10 -18.05 1.59
CA GLU A 229 3.47 -19.35 1.04
C GLU A 229 3.56 -20.42 2.14
N ILE A 230 4.08 -20.09 3.32
CA ILE A 230 4.08 -20.99 4.47
C ILE A 230 2.63 -21.32 4.87
N ALA A 231 1.76 -20.32 4.97
CA ALA A 231 0.35 -20.54 5.31
C ALA A 231 -0.33 -21.45 4.27
N LYS A 232 -0.16 -21.14 2.98
CA LYS A 232 -0.71 -21.92 1.86
C LYS A 232 -0.23 -23.37 1.85
N ARG A 233 1.09 -23.61 1.98
CA ARG A 233 1.68 -24.95 1.98
C ARG A 233 1.17 -25.82 3.15
N ASN A 234 0.81 -25.18 4.25
CA ASN A 234 0.34 -25.87 5.46
C ASN A 234 -1.18 -25.81 5.64
N GLY A 235 -1.93 -25.33 4.63
CA GLY A 235 -3.39 -25.30 4.68
C GLY A 235 -3.98 -24.39 5.75
N VAL A 236 -3.23 -23.37 6.23
CA VAL A 236 -3.70 -22.43 7.26
C VAL A 236 -3.88 -21.03 6.68
N GLN A 237 -4.70 -20.20 7.31
CA GLN A 237 -4.86 -18.80 6.91
C GLN A 237 -3.66 -17.94 7.37
N VAL A 238 -3.27 -16.94 6.58
CA VAL A 238 -2.18 -16.01 6.94
C VAL A 238 -2.52 -15.24 8.22
N ALA A 239 -3.77 -14.81 8.38
CA ALA A 239 -4.23 -14.12 9.58
C ALA A 239 -4.12 -15.00 10.83
N GLN A 240 -4.54 -16.26 10.72
CA GLN A 240 -4.41 -17.25 11.80
C GLN A 240 -2.94 -17.54 12.13
N LEU A 241 -2.10 -17.70 11.10
CA LEU A 241 -0.67 -17.90 11.26
C LEU A 241 0.00 -16.69 11.93
N ARG A 242 -0.40 -15.46 11.60
CA ARG A 242 0.04 -14.24 12.28
C ARG A 242 -0.39 -14.20 13.73
N ALA A 243 -1.66 -14.47 14.00
CA ALA A 243 -2.24 -14.40 15.34
C ALA A 243 -1.53 -15.37 16.30
N VAL A 244 -1.32 -16.61 15.88
CA VAL A 244 -0.66 -17.65 16.69
C VAL A 244 0.83 -17.36 16.94
N ASN A 245 1.45 -16.51 16.11
CA ASN A 245 2.84 -16.09 16.22
C ASN A 245 3.01 -14.63 16.68
N THR A 246 1.92 -13.97 17.09
CA THR A 246 1.89 -12.56 17.53
C THR A 246 2.55 -11.61 16.52
N LEU A 247 2.41 -11.88 15.23
CA LEU A 247 3.05 -11.10 14.17
C LEU A 247 2.23 -9.85 13.85
N ARG A 248 2.84 -8.67 14.01
CA ARG A 248 2.22 -7.37 13.69
C ARG A 248 2.02 -7.14 12.19
N GLY A 249 2.63 -7.96 11.32
CA GLY A 249 2.49 -7.90 9.86
C GLY A 249 2.95 -9.22 9.21
N ASN A 250 3.29 -9.16 7.93
CA ASN A 250 3.70 -10.34 7.14
C ASN A 250 5.23 -10.58 7.14
N LEU A 251 6.01 -9.69 7.77
CA LEU A 251 7.47 -9.79 7.80
C LEU A 251 7.90 -10.98 8.68
N ILE A 252 8.70 -11.85 8.10
CA ILE A 252 9.36 -12.97 8.76
C ILE A 252 10.84 -12.99 8.39
N ASN A 253 11.69 -13.39 9.34
CA ASN A 253 13.14 -13.44 9.15
C ASN A 253 13.61 -14.88 8.92
N VAL A 254 14.64 -15.07 8.11
CA VAL A 254 15.28 -16.38 7.96
C VAL A 254 15.78 -16.87 9.33
N GLY A 255 15.50 -18.13 9.65
CA GLY A 255 15.78 -18.71 10.97
C GLY A 255 14.70 -18.46 12.02
N GLN A 256 13.69 -17.62 11.75
CA GLN A 256 12.57 -17.40 12.65
C GLN A 256 11.75 -18.69 12.81
N LYS A 257 11.41 -19.05 14.05
CA LYS A 257 10.58 -20.22 14.36
C LYS A 257 9.12 -19.79 14.43
N LEU A 258 8.29 -20.36 13.56
CA LEU A 258 6.84 -20.17 13.54
C LEU A 258 6.12 -21.38 14.11
N ARG A 259 5.03 -21.13 14.82
CA ARG A 259 4.03 -22.10 15.27
C ARG A 259 2.94 -22.15 14.19
N ILE A 260 2.93 -23.22 13.40
CA ILE A 260 1.91 -23.47 12.39
C ILE A 260 0.79 -24.27 13.05
N PRO A 261 -0.45 -23.76 13.14
CA PRO A 261 -1.56 -24.52 13.71
C PRO A 261 -1.78 -25.83 12.96
N THR A 262 -1.86 -26.96 13.67
CA THR A 262 -2.23 -28.25 13.11
C THR A 262 -3.60 -28.63 13.67
N GLY A 263 -4.59 -28.83 12.80
CA GLY A 263 -5.98 -29.12 13.19
C GLY A 263 -7.04 -28.15 12.63
N ALA A 264 -6.64 -27.11 11.90
CA ALA A 264 -7.54 -26.32 11.07
C ALA A 264 -7.42 -26.79 9.61
N ALA A 265 -7.79 -28.05 9.35
CA ALA A 265 -7.94 -28.52 7.98
C ALA A 265 -9.24 -27.96 7.40
N SER A 266 -9.11 -27.37 6.22
CA SER A 266 -10.12 -27.02 5.23
C SER A 266 -11.53 -27.57 5.49
N SER A 267 -12.51 -26.69 5.67
CA SER A 267 -13.87 -27.00 5.27
C SER A 267 -14.12 -26.34 3.92
N ASP A 268 -13.90 -27.12 2.86
CA ASP A 268 -14.77 -27.01 1.69
C ASP A 268 -16.22 -27.28 2.16
N SER A 269 -17.12 -26.45 1.65
CA SER A 269 -18.53 -26.26 2.02
C SER A 269 -19.34 -27.56 2.24
N PRO A 270 -20.38 -27.54 3.11
CA PRO A 270 -21.64 -26.95 2.68
C PRO A 270 -22.24 -25.97 3.69
N GLU A 271 -22.84 -24.90 3.15
CA GLU A 271 -23.93 -24.15 3.77
C GLU A 271 -23.77 -23.77 5.25
N VAL A 272 -22.88 -22.81 5.51
CA VAL A 272 -22.84 -22.13 6.81
C VAL A 272 -23.52 -20.78 6.65
N VAL A 273 -24.62 -20.62 7.37
CA VAL A 273 -25.36 -19.37 7.56
C VAL A 273 -24.36 -18.25 7.86
N ALA A 274 -24.12 -17.36 6.89
CA ALA A 274 -23.09 -16.34 7.00
C ALA A 274 -23.47 -15.30 8.07
N THR A 275 -22.92 -15.43 9.27
CA THR A 275 -23.01 -14.40 10.31
C THR A 275 -22.13 -13.21 9.92
N TYR A 276 -22.73 -12.23 9.24
CA TYR A 276 -22.06 -10.97 8.91
C TYR A 276 -21.67 -10.28 10.23
N THR A 277 -20.38 -10.03 10.42
CA THR A 277 -19.87 -9.50 11.68
C THR A 277 -20.01 -7.98 11.75
N THR A 278 -20.18 -7.30 10.62
CA THR A 278 -20.39 -5.85 10.53
C THR A 278 -20.89 -5.43 9.15
N THR A 279 -21.24 -4.15 8.99
CA THR A 279 -21.56 -3.53 7.71
C THR A 279 -20.66 -2.32 7.47
N HIS A 280 -20.31 -2.06 6.23
CA HIS A 280 -19.55 -0.89 5.81
C HIS A 280 -20.40 -0.05 4.86
N ARG A 281 -20.62 1.23 5.20
CA ARG A 281 -21.22 2.19 4.28
C ARG A 281 -20.12 2.77 3.40
N VAL A 282 -20.22 2.54 2.10
CA VAL A 282 -19.32 3.03 1.06
C VAL A 282 -19.27 4.55 1.13
N ASN A 283 -18.08 5.08 1.32
CA ASN A 283 -17.76 6.49 1.29
C ASN A 283 -17.17 6.87 -0.07
N ARG A 284 -16.99 8.17 -0.27
CA ARG A 284 -16.47 8.68 -1.53
C ARG A 284 -15.01 8.24 -1.72
N GLY A 285 -14.78 7.42 -2.74
CA GLY A 285 -13.43 6.92 -3.07
C GLY A 285 -13.09 5.56 -2.47
N ASP A 286 -14.02 4.93 -1.74
CA ASP A 286 -13.86 3.54 -1.32
C ASP A 286 -13.80 2.61 -2.53
N THR A 287 -12.99 1.57 -2.41
CA THR A 287 -12.90 0.45 -3.35
C THR A 287 -13.14 -0.87 -2.60
N LEU A 288 -13.61 -1.90 -3.30
CA LEU A 288 -13.80 -3.21 -2.70
C LEU A 288 -12.49 -3.75 -2.09
N TRP A 289 -11.34 -3.44 -2.70
CA TRP A 289 -10.03 -3.83 -2.18
C TRP A 289 -9.71 -3.16 -0.85
N GLN A 290 -9.92 -1.84 -0.74
CA GLN A 290 -9.72 -1.09 0.50
C GLN A 290 -10.62 -1.60 1.63
N ILE A 291 -11.88 -1.87 1.32
CA ILE A 291 -12.85 -2.39 2.28
C ILE A 291 -12.45 -3.81 2.69
N ALA A 292 -12.10 -4.67 1.74
CA ALA A 292 -11.65 -6.03 2.01
C ALA A 292 -10.43 -6.04 2.94
N ASN A 293 -9.40 -5.24 2.62
CA ASN A 293 -8.20 -5.14 3.44
C ASN A 293 -8.49 -4.58 4.84
N ARG A 294 -9.30 -3.52 4.94
CA ARG A 294 -9.69 -2.90 6.22
C ARG A 294 -10.33 -3.89 7.18
N TYR A 295 -11.18 -4.77 6.65
CA TYR A 295 -11.93 -5.72 7.47
C TYR A 295 -11.31 -7.12 7.53
N GLY A 296 -10.12 -7.31 6.94
CA GLY A 296 -9.44 -8.60 6.91
C GLY A 296 -10.23 -9.68 6.16
N THR A 297 -10.91 -9.30 5.07
CA THR A 297 -11.64 -10.21 4.18
C THR A 297 -11.08 -10.13 2.76
N SER A 298 -11.65 -10.86 1.81
CA SER A 298 -11.27 -10.76 0.39
C SER A 298 -12.32 -10.04 -0.43
N VAL A 299 -11.93 -9.42 -1.54
CA VAL A 299 -12.88 -8.83 -2.51
C VAL A 299 -13.88 -9.87 -3.00
N LYS A 300 -13.42 -11.11 -3.22
CA LYS A 300 -14.27 -12.24 -3.61
C LYS A 300 -15.34 -12.54 -2.56
N GLN A 301 -14.94 -12.64 -1.29
CA GLN A 301 -15.87 -12.89 -0.18
C GLN A 301 -16.85 -11.72 -0.01
N LEU A 302 -16.34 -10.48 -0.08
CA LEU A 302 -17.13 -9.26 0.01
C LEU A 302 -18.21 -9.20 -1.09
N ARG A 303 -17.88 -9.63 -2.31
CA ARG A 303 -18.84 -9.74 -3.43
C ARG A 303 -19.87 -10.83 -3.23
N GLN A 304 -19.44 -12.03 -2.85
CA GLN A 304 -20.32 -13.17 -2.59
C GLN A 304 -21.36 -12.83 -1.51
N VAL A 305 -20.90 -12.21 -0.42
CA VAL A 305 -21.74 -11.79 0.70
C VAL A 305 -22.76 -10.70 0.31
N ASN A 306 -22.43 -9.86 -0.66
CA ASN A 306 -23.28 -8.74 -1.10
C ASN A 306 -24.00 -9.00 -2.42
N GLY A 307 -23.94 -10.23 -2.95
CA GLY A 307 -24.57 -10.60 -4.23
C GLY A 307 -24.12 -9.77 -5.42
N SER A 308 -22.96 -9.11 -5.35
CA SER A 308 -22.51 -8.18 -6.40
C SER A 308 -21.46 -8.79 -7.32
N ALA A 309 -21.77 -8.84 -8.61
CA ALA A 309 -20.78 -9.13 -9.64
C ALA A 309 -19.97 -7.88 -10.05
N SER A 310 -20.41 -6.67 -9.67
CA SER A 310 -19.80 -5.39 -10.07
C SER A 310 -18.84 -4.85 -9.01
N ASP A 311 -17.76 -4.23 -9.47
CA ASP A 311 -16.78 -3.49 -8.65
C ASP A 311 -17.13 -2.00 -8.50
N VAL A 312 -18.22 -1.55 -9.12
CA VAL A 312 -18.72 -0.18 -8.98
C VAL A 312 -19.41 -0.04 -7.64
N LEU A 313 -18.76 0.68 -6.73
CA LEU A 313 -19.35 1.06 -5.45
C LEU A 313 -20.07 2.39 -5.59
N GLN A 314 -21.33 2.44 -5.14
CA GLN A 314 -22.09 3.67 -5.06
C GLN A 314 -21.88 4.31 -3.69
N VAL A 315 -21.59 5.62 -3.66
CA VAL A 315 -21.47 6.33 -2.39
C VAL A 315 -22.78 6.21 -1.62
N GLY A 316 -22.68 5.76 -0.37
CA GLY A 316 -23.82 5.47 0.50
C GLY A 316 -24.32 4.03 0.46
N GLN A 317 -23.83 3.19 -0.47
CA GLN A 317 -24.12 1.75 -0.52
C GLN A 317 -23.66 1.08 0.78
N VAL A 318 -24.47 0.19 1.35
CA VAL A 318 -24.10 -0.58 2.54
C VAL A 318 -23.68 -1.98 2.13
N LEU A 319 -22.44 -2.33 2.44
CA LEU A 319 -21.88 -3.66 2.22
C LEU A 319 -21.88 -4.46 3.52
N LYS A 320 -22.43 -5.66 3.48
CA LYS A 320 -22.27 -6.69 4.50
C LYS A 320 -20.83 -7.19 4.50
N ILE A 321 -20.22 -7.27 5.68
CA ILE A 321 -18.84 -7.69 5.84
C ILE A 321 -18.81 -8.99 6.65
N SER A 322 -18.19 -10.02 6.08
CA SER A 322 -17.82 -11.23 6.81
C SER A 322 -16.34 -11.20 7.11
N LYS A 323 -15.97 -11.27 8.40
CA LYS A 323 -14.59 -11.60 8.78
C LYS A 323 -14.33 -13.07 8.46
N GLY A 324 -13.18 -13.37 7.88
CA GLY A 324 -12.72 -14.72 7.57
C GLY A 324 -11.43 -15.02 8.30
#